data_AF-A0A6V8H9Y3-F1
#
_entry.id   AF-A0A6V8H9Y3-F1
#
_cell.length_a   1.000
_cell.length_b   1.000
_cell.length_c   1.000
_cell.angle_alpha   90.00
_cell.angle_beta   90.00
_cell.angle_gamma   90.00
#
_symmetry.space_group_name_H-M   'P 1'
#
loop_
_entity.id
_entity.type
_entity.pdbx_description
1 polymer ?
#
loop_
_entity_poly.entity_id
_entity_poly.type
_entity_poly.pdbx_seq_one_letter_code
_entity_poly.pdbx_strand_id
1 'polypeptide(L)'
;MEWDGLIMSDWGGTNSVTEALEAGLDLEMPGPPRVRKLETILAKIQEGAISERDIDARARTVLSLALKLDALKKAAAPVNDNIAETGSFIRQAGARGMVLLKNEDQILPLSKEKVKGKTIALIGYAKDALAHGGGSASVNAYYKVTPEEGLRAALKDDDVKFVYAKGAHRERLLPALSKDSSVGSLTDLEGNPGFSVFIRENDTKNLTVTRHGCHTSSYSPLGSNESFQRNVELVADFYPS
;
A
#
# COMPACT_ATOMS: atom_id res chain seq x y z
N MET A 1 -10.80 -3.42 -32.74
CA MET A 1 -10.64 -4.41 -31.66
C MET A 1 -12.02 -4.69 -31.10
N GLU A 2 -12.41 -5.95 -31.00
CA GLU A 2 -13.66 -6.34 -30.33
C GLU A 2 -13.29 -6.80 -28.92
N TRP A 3 -13.73 -6.05 -27.91
CA TRP A 3 -13.41 -6.31 -26.51
C TRP A 3 -14.71 -6.54 -25.73
N ASP A 4 -14.71 -7.59 -24.91
CA ASP A 4 -15.84 -8.13 -24.11
C ASP A 4 -15.45 -8.17 -22.62
N GLY A 5 -14.76 -7.14 -22.15
CA GLY A 5 -14.45 -6.98 -20.73
C GLY A 5 -15.37 -5.97 -20.07
N LEU A 6 -15.00 -5.54 -18.86
CA LEU A 6 -15.60 -4.41 -18.15
C LEU A 6 -14.63 -3.22 -18.09
N ILE A 7 -15.13 -2.01 -18.35
CA ILE A 7 -14.39 -0.76 -18.17
C ILE A 7 -14.81 -0.15 -16.84
N MET A 8 -13.85 0.01 -15.94
CA MET A 8 -14.06 0.72 -14.67
C MET A 8 -13.22 1.98 -14.63
N SER A 9 -13.67 2.97 -13.88
CA SER A 9 -12.87 4.16 -13.61
C SER A 9 -11.76 3.82 -12.61
N ASP A 10 -10.67 4.57 -12.66
CA ASP A 10 -9.84 4.71 -11.46
C ASP A 10 -10.63 5.41 -10.35
N TRP A 11 -10.14 5.39 -9.11
CA TRP A 11 -10.85 5.90 -7.94
C TRP A 11 -11.09 7.40 -8.07
N GLY A 12 -12.37 7.78 -8.16
CA GLY A 12 -12.80 9.17 -8.35
C GLY A 12 -12.69 9.67 -9.80
N GLY A 13 -12.24 8.83 -10.73
CA GLY A 13 -11.94 9.20 -12.12
C GLY A 13 -13.16 9.37 -13.05
N THR A 14 -14.38 9.31 -12.53
CA THR A 14 -15.60 9.55 -13.34
C THR A 14 -16.02 11.00 -13.25
N ASN A 15 -16.14 11.70 -14.38
CA ASN A 15 -16.36 13.16 -14.42
C ASN A 15 -17.73 13.59 -14.95
N SER A 16 -18.50 12.67 -15.54
CA SER A 16 -19.85 12.95 -16.02
C SER A 16 -20.71 11.69 -16.04
N VAL A 17 -22.01 11.87 -16.29
CA VAL A 17 -22.96 10.77 -16.42
C VAL A 17 -23.08 10.37 -17.88
N THR A 18 -23.62 11.25 -18.72
CA THR A 18 -23.96 10.98 -20.12
C THR A 18 -22.75 10.58 -20.95
N GLU A 19 -21.74 11.44 -21.01
CA GLU A 19 -20.56 11.22 -21.86
C GLU A 19 -19.78 10.00 -21.40
N ALA A 20 -19.74 9.72 -20.08
CA ALA A 20 -19.11 8.52 -19.56
C ALA A 20 -19.86 7.23 -19.95
N LEU A 21 -21.20 7.25 -19.92
CA LEU A 21 -22.03 6.11 -20.33
C LEU A 21 -21.91 5.85 -21.85
N GLU A 22 -21.92 6.91 -22.65
CA GLU A 22 -21.74 6.86 -24.11
C GLU A 22 -20.35 6.38 -24.50
N ALA A 23 -19.31 6.82 -23.78
CA ALA A 23 -17.93 6.36 -23.96
C ALA A 23 -17.69 4.92 -23.50
N GLY A 24 -18.69 4.25 -22.90
CA GLY A 24 -18.61 2.85 -22.51
C GLY A 24 -18.04 2.59 -21.12
N LEU A 25 -18.02 3.58 -20.22
CA LEU A 25 -17.65 3.32 -18.82
C LEU A 25 -18.75 2.51 -18.13
N ASP A 26 -18.46 1.27 -17.76
CA ASP A 26 -19.43 0.36 -17.13
C ASP A 26 -19.57 0.61 -15.63
N LEU A 27 -18.45 0.82 -14.92
CA LEU A 27 -18.44 0.91 -13.46
C LEU A 27 -17.70 2.16 -12.95
N GLU A 28 -18.40 2.99 -12.17
CA GLU A 28 -17.80 4.08 -11.40
C GLU A 28 -17.21 3.53 -10.10
N MET A 29 -15.95 3.89 -9.80
CA MET A 29 -15.25 3.48 -8.58
C MET A 29 -14.71 4.68 -7.79
N PRO A 30 -14.64 4.60 -6.44
CA PRO A 30 -15.25 3.59 -5.59
C PRO A 30 -16.75 3.83 -5.34
N GLY A 31 -17.38 2.92 -4.61
CA GLY A 31 -18.68 3.17 -3.99
C GLY A 31 -18.57 3.98 -2.68
N PRO A 32 -19.65 4.68 -2.27
CA PRO A 32 -20.87 4.96 -3.04
C PRO A 32 -20.61 5.90 -4.23
N PRO A 33 -21.46 5.88 -5.29
CA PRO A 33 -21.21 6.66 -6.50
C PRO A 33 -21.20 8.16 -6.22
N ARG A 34 -20.25 8.87 -6.83
CA ARG A 34 -20.11 10.32 -6.73
C ARG A 34 -20.94 11.02 -7.79
N VAL A 35 -20.90 10.54 -9.03
CA VAL A 35 -21.59 11.17 -10.17
C VAL A 35 -22.80 10.36 -10.67
N ARG A 36 -22.76 9.02 -10.63
CA ARG A 36 -23.90 8.16 -11.04
C ARG A 36 -24.85 7.87 -9.87
N LYS A 37 -25.21 8.90 -9.10
CA LYS A 37 -26.22 8.77 -8.05
C LYS A 37 -27.60 8.54 -8.66
N LEU A 38 -28.48 7.84 -7.94
CA LEU A 38 -29.79 7.45 -8.44
C LEU A 38 -30.60 8.66 -8.93
N GLU A 39 -30.66 9.73 -8.14
CA GLU A 39 -31.36 10.96 -8.48
C GLU A 39 -30.80 11.64 -9.73
N THR A 40 -29.49 11.57 -9.95
CA THR A 40 -28.83 12.17 -11.12
C THR A 40 -29.12 11.36 -12.38
N ILE A 41 -29.08 10.02 -12.27
CA ILE A 41 -29.41 9.12 -13.38
C ILE A 41 -30.88 9.29 -13.79
N LEU A 42 -31.80 9.31 -12.83
CA LEU A 42 -33.22 9.48 -13.11
C LEU A 42 -33.52 10.83 -13.78
N ALA A 43 -32.88 11.92 -13.33
CA ALA A 43 -33.00 13.22 -13.98
C ALA A 43 -32.51 13.18 -15.44
N LYS A 44 -31.37 12.54 -15.71
CA LYS A 44 -30.82 12.41 -17.07
C LYS A 44 -31.69 11.57 -18.00
N ILE A 45 -32.38 10.56 -17.47
CA ILE A 45 -33.39 9.79 -18.22
C ILE A 45 -34.60 10.67 -18.55
N GLN A 46 -35.11 11.43 -17.57
CA GLN A 46 -36.25 12.33 -17.77
C GLN A 46 -35.95 13.44 -18.78
N GLU A 47 -34.72 13.95 -18.80
CA GLU A 47 -34.22 14.93 -19.77
C GLU A 47 -34.00 14.33 -21.17
N GLY A 48 -34.06 13.01 -21.32
CA GLY A 48 -33.75 12.31 -22.57
C GLY A 48 -32.27 12.30 -22.94
N ALA A 49 -31.38 12.66 -21.99
CA ALA A 49 -29.94 12.69 -22.20
C ALA A 49 -29.31 11.29 -22.18
N ILE A 50 -29.95 10.33 -21.51
CA ILE A 50 -29.61 8.90 -21.53
C ILE A 50 -30.90 8.09 -21.52
N SER A 51 -30.84 6.83 -21.94
CA SER A 51 -31.95 5.89 -21.90
C SER A 51 -31.72 4.78 -20.88
N GLU A 52 -32.80 4.10 -20.48
CA GLU A 52 -32.71 2.87 -19.67
C GLU A 52 -31.84 1.81 -20.37
N ARG A 53 -31.89 1.75 -21.71
CA ARG A 53 -31.06 0.85 -22.52
C ARG A 53 -29.56 1.11 -22.35
N ASP A 54 -29.16 2.36 -22.17
CA ASP A 54 -27.75 2.71 -21.94
C ASP A 54 -27.28 2.16 -20.59
N ILE A 55 -28.13 2.27 -19.57
CA ILE A 55 -27.88 1.71 -18.24
C ILE A 55 -27.84 0.18 -18.29
N ASP A 56 -28.82 -0.45 -18.95
CA ASP A 56 -28.89 -1.90 -19.13
C ASP A 56 -27.64 -2.44 -19.84
N ALA A 57 -27.13 -1.71 -20.83
CA ALA A 57 -25.93 -2.13 -21.54
C ALA A 57 -24.71 -2.18 -20.62
N ARG A 58 -24.52 -1.17 -19.75
CA ARG A 58 -23.43 -1.15 -18.76
C ARG A 58 -23.62 -2.19 -17.66
N ALA A 59 -24.86 -2.31 -17.14
CA ALA A 59 -25.21 -3.29 -16.12
C ALA A 59 -25.00 -4.73 -16.61
N ARG A 60 -25.32 -5.00 -17.88
CA ARG A 60 -25.07 -6.29 -18.52
C ARG A 60 -23.58 -6.63 -18.50
N THR A 61 -22.68 -5.69 -18.81
CA THR A 61 -21.23 -5.92 -18.75
C THR A 61 -20.76 -6.31 -17.34
N VAL A 62 -21.24 -5.59 -16.31
CA VAL A 62 -20.94 -5.89 -14.89
C VAL A 62 -21.43 -7.29 -14.52
N LEU A 63 -22.67 -7.63 -14.86
CA LEU A 63 -23.25 -8.94 -14.58
C LEU A 63 -22.55 -10.06 -15.35
N SER A 64 -22.19 -9.84 -16.61
CA SER A 64 -21.44 -10.79 -17.42
C SER A 64 -20.09 -11.12 -16.80
N LEU A 65 -19.35 -10.12 -16.30
CA LEU A 65 -18.11 -10.36 -15.57
C LEU A 65 -18.35 -11.13 -14.26
N ALA A 66 -19.36 -10.73 -13.49
CA ALA A 66 -19.70 -11.40 -12.22
C ALA A 66 -20.08 -12.88 -12.44
N LEU A 67 -20.82 -13.19 -13.52
CA LEU A 67 -21.18 -14.56 -13.90
C LEU A 67 -19.95 -15.36 -14.37
N LYS A 68 -19.09 -14.76 -15.21
CA LYS A 68 -17.84 -15.39 -15.67
C LYS A 68 -16.92 -15.79 -14.49
N LEU A 69 -16.91 -14.99 -13.43
CA LEU A 69 -16.08 -15.20 -12.23
C LEU A 69 -16.77 -15.99 -11.12
N ASP A 70 -18.02 -16.44 -11.33
CA ASP A 70 -18.84 -17.09 -10.30
C ASP A 70 -19.03 -16.23 -9.03
N ALA A 71 -18.88 -14.90 -9.17
CA ALA A 71 -18.84 -13.93 -8.08
C ALA A 71 -20.22 -13.63 -7.47
N LEU A 72 -21.30 -14.13 -8.08
CA LEU A 72 -22.66 -14.05 -7.52
C LEU A 72 -22.92 -15.11 -6.44
N LYS A 73 -22.04 -16.09 -6.28
CA LYS A 73 -22.10 -17.06 -5.17
C LYS A 73 -21.51 -16.46 -3.90
N LYS A 74 -21.84 -17.07 -2.76
CA LYS A 74 -21.27 -16.67 -1.46
C LYS A 74 -19.75 -16.73 -1.54
N ALA A 75 -19.09 -15.63 -1.16
CA ALA A 75 -17.64 -15.53 -1.16
C ALA A 75 -17.02 -16.69 -0.37
N ALA A 76 -16.03 -17.34 -0.99
CA ALA A 76 -15.22 -18.35 -0.31
C ALA A 76 -14.46 -17.71 0.85
N ALA A 77 -14.13 -18.51 1.86
CA ALA A 77 -13.25 -18.06 2.93
C ALA A 77 -11.87 -17.68 2.34
N PRO A 78 -11.17 -16.70 2.93
CA PRO A 78 -9.81 -16.36 2.52
C PRO A 78 -8.92 -17.60 2.59
N VAL A 79 -8.16 -17.86 1.53
CA VAL A 79 -7.16 -18.92 1.51
C VAL A 79 -5.86 -18.37 2.09
N ASN A 80 -5.23 -19.10 3.01
CA ASN A 80 -3.87 -18.79 3.44
C ASN A 80 -2.89 -19.34 2.39
N ASP A 81 -2.28 -18.46 1.61
CA ASP A 81 -1.33 -18.78 0.54
C ASP A 81 0.13 -18.57 0.96
N ASN A 82 0.39 -18.39 2.27
CA ASN A 82 1.74 -18.38 2.86
C ASN A 82 2.34 -19.79 2.92
N ILE A 83 2.62 -20.34 1.74
CA ILE A 83 3.22 -21.66 1.55
C ILE A 83 4.61 -21.54 0.93
N ALA A 84 5.42 -22.59 1.11
CA ALA A 84 6.82 -22.60 0.68
C ALA A 84 6.97 -22.41 -0.84
N GLU A 85 6.02 -22.94 -1.62
CA GLU A 85 5.96 -22.85 -3.07
C GLU A 85 5.83 -21.38 -3.51
N THR A 86 4.90 -20.63 -2.91
CA THR A 86 4.70 -19.19 -3.17
C THR A 86 5.97 -18.40 -2.83
N GLY A 87 6.56 -18.65 -1.65
CA GLY A 87 7.81 -18.01 -1.23
C GLY A 87 8.98 -18.29 -2.18
N SER A 88 9.13 -19.53 -2.63
CA SER A 88 10.15 -19.93 -3.61
C SER A 88 9.94 -19.25 -4.96
N PHE A 89 8.70 -19.17 -5.44
CA PHE A 89 8.35 -18.49 -6.68
C PHE A 89 8.69 -17.00 -6.62
N ILE A 90 8.29 -16.31 -5.54
CA ILE A 90 8.59 -14.88 -5.33
C ILE A 90 10.11 -14.64 -5.32
N ARG A 91 10.87 -15.49 -4.60
CA ARG A 91 12.34 -15.40 -4.57
C ARG A 91 12.95 -15.57 -5.96
N GLN A 92 12.46 -16.52 -6.75
CA GLN A 92 12.95 -16.77 -8.12
C GLN A 92 12.60 -15.62 -9.07
N ALA A 93 11.37 -15.11 -9.01
CA ALA A 93 10.96 -13.95 -9.80
C ALA A 93 11.81 -12.72 -9.47
N GLY A 94 12.03 -12.45 -8.18
CA GLY A 94 12.91 -11.38 -7.72
C GLY A 94 14.34 -11.53 -8.24
N ALA A 95 14.93 -12.73 -8.12
CA ALA A 95 16.28 -13.00 -8.62
C ALA A 95 16.40 -12.84 -10.15
N ARG A 96 15.39 -13.29 -10.92
CA ARG A 96 15.38 -13.17 -12.38
C ARG A 96 15.10 -11.75 -12.88
N GLY A 97 14.44 -10.93 -12.07
CA GLY A 97 14.17 -9.52 -12.37
C GLY A 97 15.37 -8.59 -12.12
N MET A 98 16.43 -9.05 -11.45
CA MET A 98 17.62 -8.25 -11.20
C MET A 98 18.47 -8.09 -12.47
N VAL A 99 18.96 -6.86 -12.69
CA VAL A 99 19.84 -6.53 -13.82
C VAL A 99 21.21 -6.11 -13.28
N LEU A 100 22.27 -6.81 -13.70
CA LEU A 100 23.64 -6.45 -13.38
C LEU A 100 24.11 -5.32 -14.31
N LEU A 101 24.20 -4.11 -13.77
CA LEU A 101 24.58 -2.93 -14.57
C LEU A 101 26.09 -2.81 -14.79
N LYS A 102 26.90 -3.21 -13.80
CA LYS A 102 28.36 -3.07 -13.81
C LYS A 102 29.03 -4.16 -12.99
N ASN A 103 30.10 -4.76 -13.52
CA ASN A 103 30.94 -5.75 -12.83
C ASN A 103 32.38 -5.67 -13.34
N GLU A 104 33.11 -4.64 -12.92
CA GLU A 104 34.55 -4.52 -13.18
C GLU A 104 35.33 -5.47 -12.26
N ASP A 105 36.53 -5.87 -12.69
CA ASP A 105 37.46 -6.73 -11.94
C ASP A 105 36.88 -8.07 -11.45
N GLN A 106 35.77 -8.51 -12.04
CA GLN A 106 35.06 -9.73 -11.64
C GLN A 106 34.77 -9.77 -10.13
N ILE A 107 34.42 -8.62 -9.54
CA ILE A 107 34.07 -8.51 -8.13
C ILE A 107 32.94 -9.50 -7.80
N LEU A 108 31.91 -9.54 -8.64
CA LEU A 108 30.84 -10.52 -8.57
C LEU A 108 31.15 -11.75 -9.44
N PRO A 109 30.72 -12.96 -9.02
CA PRO A 109 29.98 -13.24 -7.79
C PRO A 109 30.86 -13.21 -6.53
N LEU A 110 30.25 -12.91 -5.38
CA LEU A 110 30.84 -13.11 -4.05
C LEU A 110 30.77 -14.60 -3.69
N SER A 111 31.61 -15.43 -4.32
CA SER A 111 31.67 -16.86 -4.00
C SER A 111 32.23 -17.09 -2.60
N LYS A 112 31.91 -18.24 -2.00
CA LYS A 112 32.38 -18.63 -0.66
C LYS A 112 33.91 -18.58 -0.55
N GLU A 113 34.60 -19.02 -1.59
CA GLU A 113 36.07 -19.01 -1.68
C GLU A 113 36.63 -17.58 -1.69
N LYS A 114 35.99 -16.66 -2.42
CA LYS A 114 36.44 -15.26 -2.50
C LYS A 114 36.29 -14.50 -1.19
N VAL A 115 35.33 -14.90 -0.34
CA VAL A 115 35.01 -14.18 0.91
C VAL A 115 35.54 -14.85 2.17
N LYS A 116 36.01 -16.11 2.09
CA LYS A 116 36.55 -16.84 3.24
C LYS A 116 37.67 -16.06 3.95
N GLY A 117 37.57 -15.98 5.28
CA GLY A 117 38.48 -15.24 6.16
C GLY A 117 38.33 -13.72 6.08
N LYS A 118 37.36 -13.18 5.33
CA LYS A 118 37.19 -11.73 5.13
C LYS A 118 36.10 -11.15 6.02
N THR A 119 36.21 -9.83 6.20
CA THR A 119 35.11 -9.02 6.75
C THR A 119 34.35 -8.35 5.61
N ILE A 120 33.04 -8.55 5.57
CA ILE A 120 32.12 -7.87 4.65
C ILE A 120 31.43 -6.74 5.41
N ALA A 121 31.65 -5.51 4.95
CA ALA A 121 30.94 -4.34 5.46
C ALA A 121 29.63 -4.13 4.69
N LEU A 122 28.52 -4.22 5.40
CA LEU A 122 27.18 -3.95 4.92
C LEU A 122 26.84 -2.49 5.22
N ILE A 123 26.64 -1.68 4.19
CA ILE A 123 26.41 -0.23 4.35
C ILE A 123 25.08 0.13 3.67
N GLY A 124 24.31 1.02 4.29
CA GLY A 124 23.05 1.46 3.72
C GLY A 124 21.97 0.39 3.88
N TYR A 125 21.26 0.01 2.79
CA TYR A 125 19.95 -0.68 2.86
C TYR A 125 20.05 -2.16 3.25
N ALA A 126 21.18 -2.59 3.79
CA ALA A 126 21.41 -3.98 4.14
C ALA A 126 20.40 -4.50 5.19
N LYS A 127 19.91 -3.63 6.07
CA LYS A 127 18.90 -3.97 7.09
C LYS A 127 17.46 -3.61 6.71
N ASP A 128 17.23 -3.17 5.48
CA ASP A 128 15.94 -2.69 5.02
C ASP A 128 15.43 -3.55 3.86
N ALA A 129 14.26 -4.16 4.03
CA ALA A 129 13.64 -4.95 2.98
C ALA A 129 12.66 -4.10 2.16
N LEU A 130 13.18 -3.43 1.13
CA LEU A 130 12.42 -2.59 0.19
C LEU A 130 11.65 -3.45 -0.83
N ALA A 131 10.59 -4.11 -0.38
CA ALA A 131 9.88 -5.11 -1.17
C ALA A 131 8.95 -4.54 -2.27
N HIS A 132 8.49 -3.30 -2.13
CA HIS A 132 7.55 -2.66 -3.06
C HIS A 132 7.66 -1.12 -2.99
N GLY A 133 7.08 -0.43 -3.98
CA GLY A 133 6.87 1.01 -3.95
C GLY A 133 5.71 1.43 -3.04
N GLY A 134 5.41 2.73 -2.96
CA GLY A 134 4.26 3.23 -2.19
C GLY A 134 2.93 3.12 -2.95
N GLY A 135 1.83 3.51 -2.29
CA GLY A 135 0.51 3.69 -2.91
C GLY A 135 -0.30 2.40 -3.06
N SER A 136 -1.19 2.36 -4.06
CA SER A 136 -2.13 1.25 -4.30
C SER A 136 -1.47 -0.10 -4.60
N ALA A 137 -0.20 -0.10 -5.02
CA ALA A 137 0.58 -1.31 -5.26
C ALA A 137 1.32 -1.83 -4.00
N SER A 138 1.20 -1.14 -2.87
CA SER A 138 1.81 -1.59 -1.61
C SER A 138 1.07 -2.79 -1.04
N VAL A 139 1.81 -3.71 -0.43
CA VAL A 139 1.26 -4.97 0.12
C VAL A 139 1.76 -5.21 1.54
N ASN A 140 0.88 -5.71 2.40
CA ASN A 140 1.29 -6.21 3.72
C ASN A 140 1.81 -7.65 3.57
N ALA A 141 3.11 -7.78 3.29
CA ALA A 141 3.75 -9.08 3.08
C ALA A 141 3.79 -9.92 4.37
N TYR A 142 3.62 -11.25 4.24
CA TYR A 142 3.75 -12.20 5.36
C TYR A 142 5.07 -12.08 6.12
N TYR A 143 6.15 -11.88 5.37
CA TYR A 143 7.48 -11.59 5.88
C TYR A 143 8.29 -10.89 4.80
N LYS A 144 9.42 -10.30 5.19
CA LYS A 144 10.38 -9.69 4.29
C LYS A 144 11.77 -10.16 4.69
N VAL A 145 12.62 -10.43 3.71
CA VAL A 145 14.03 -10.80 3.94
C VAL A 145 14.89 -9.62 3.55
N THR A 146 15.64 -9.09 4.50
CA THR A 146 16.60 -8.01 4.27
C THR A 146 17.81 -8.51 3.48
N PRO A 147 18.54 -7.64 2.76
CA PRO A 147 19.77 -8.05 2.09
C PRO A 147 20.81 -8.67 3.04
N GLU A 148 20.90 -8.20 4.30
CA GLU A 148 21.75 -8.78 5.33
C GLU A 148 21.34 -10.22 5.66
N GLU A 149 20.06 -10.46 5.96
CA GLU A 149 19.56 -11.81 6.25
C GLU A 149 19.80 -12.75 5.06
N GLY A 150 19.56 -12.27 3.83
CA GLY A 150 19.80 -13.03 2.60
C GLY A 150 21.28 -13.39 2.41
N LEU A 151 22.19 -12.44 2.61
CA LEU A 151 23.63 -12.67 2.49
C LEU A 151 24.15 -13.61 3.58
N ARG A 152 23.70 -13.43 4.83
CA ARG A 152 24.06 -14.31 5.95
C ARG A 152 23.55 -15.74 5.73
N ALA A 153 22.34 -15.90 5.19
CA ALA A 153 21.80 -17.22 4.85
C ALA A 153 22.58 -17.88 3.70
N ALA A 154 23.04 -17.11 2.71
CA ALA A 154 23.82 -17.63 1.58
C ALA A 154 25.26 -18.04 1.97
N LEU A 155 25.84 -17.42 3.02
CA LEU A 155 27.23 -17.57 3.46
C LEU A 155 27.35 -18.18 4.88
N LYS A 156 26.29 -18.85 5.36
CA LYS A 156 26.10 -19.24 6.78
C LYS A 156 27.19 -20.16 7.36
N ASP A 157 27.91 -20.90 6.52
CA ASP A 157 28.91 -21.90 6.92
C ASP A 157 30.36 -21.46 6.69
N ASP A 158 30.58 -20.18 6.39
CA ASP A 158 31.89 -19.65 6.01
C ASP A 158 32.48 -18.77 7.11
N ASP A 159 33.82 -18.75 7.20
CA ASP A 159 34.60 -17.86 8.06
C ASP A 159 34.51 -16.41 7.55
N VAL A 160 33.31 -15.82 7.59
CA VAL A 160 33.02 -14.48 7.07
C VAL A 160 32.42 -13.64 8.17
N LYS A 161 33.10 -12.55 8.52
CA LYS A 161 32.59 -11.58 9.50
C LYS A 161 31.75 -10.54 8.77
N PHE A 162 30.51 -10.33 9.21
CA PHE A 162 29.69 -9.21 8.73
C PHE A 162 29.69 -8.08 9.75
N VAL A 163 29.94 -6.86 9.28
CA VAL A 163 29.78 -5.63 10.05
C VAL A 163 28.78 -4.72 9.33
N TYR A 164 28.06 -3.89 10.08
CA TYR A 164 27.04 -3.00 9.52
C TYR A 164 27.28 -1.55 9.92
N ALA A 165 27.05 -0.63 8.99
CA ALA A 165 26.92 0.79 9.28
C ALA A 165 25.74 1.39 8.49
N LYS A 166 24.97 2.27 9.13
CA LYS A 166 23.85 2.96 8.46
C LYS A 166 24.32 3.77 7.25
N GLY A 167 25.49 4.39 7.36
CA GLY A 167 25.99 5.34 6.38
C GLY A 167 25.26 6.67 6.51
N ALA A 168 24.18 6.86 5.74
CA ALA A 168 23.43 8.12 5.68
C ALA A 168 21.97 7.97 6.15
N HIS A 169 21.42 9.08 6.63
CA HIS A 169 19.96 9.26 6.74
C HIS A 169 19.34 9.38 5.35
N ARG A 170 18.13 8.85 5.20
CA ARG A 170 17.54 8.50 3.89
C ARG A 170 16.03 8.37 3.94
N GLU A 171 15.46 8.68 5.09
CA GLU A 171 14.03 8.62 5.33
C GLU A 171 13.36 9.81 4.64
N ARG A 172 12.40 9.54 3.74
CA ARG A 172 11.59 10.60 3.09
C ARG A 172 10.68 11.30 4.09
N LEU A 173 10.19 10.55 5.07
CA LEU A 173 9.40 11.01 6.20
C LEU A 173 10.18 10.66 7.45
N LEU A 174 10.08 11.48 8.50
CA LEU A 174 10.67 11.12 9.79
C LEU A 174 10.13 9.74 10.23
N PRO A 175 10.98 8.89 10.84
CA PRO A 175 10.55 7.60 11.34
C PRO A 175 9.35 7.78 12.28
N ALA A 176 8.50 6.76 12.35
CA ALA A 176 7.45 6.73 13.35
C ALA A 176 8.07 6.93 14.73
N LEU A 177 7.37 7.72 15.54
CA LEU A 177 7.69 7.89 16.94
C LEU A 177 7.49 6.52 17.62
N SER A 178 8.56 5.75 17.71
CA SER A 178 8.58 4.43 18.33
C SER A 178 9.01 4.55 19.79
N LYS A 179 8.75 3.51 20.59
CA LYS A 179 9.32 3.34 21.93
C LYS A 179 10.83 3.05 21.85
N ASP A 180 11.59 3.83 21.09
CA ASP A 180 13.02 3.87 21.29
C ASP A 180 13.28 4.78 22.50
N SER A 181 13.28 4.16 23.67
CA SER A 181 13.50 4.85 24.95
C SER A 181 14.92 5.43 25.08
N SER A 182 15.77 5.31 24.05
CA SER A 182 17.08 5.95 24.03
C SER A 182 17.01 7.48 23.89
N VAL A 183 15.87 8.02 23.45
CA VAL A 183 15.65 9.47 23.32
C VAL A 183 14.42 10.00 24.09
N GLY A 184 13.60 9.10 24.64
CA GLY A 184 12.41 9.45 25.43
C GLY A 184 11.20 8.56 25.14
N SER A 185 10.06 8.86 25.78
CA SER A 185 8.78 8.18 25.56
C SER A 185 7.67 9.18 25.26
N LEU A 186 6.67 8.75 24.48
CA LEU A 186 5.45 9.51 24.21
C LEU A 186 4.26 8.82 24.82
N THR A 187 3.40 9.59 25.47
CA THR A 187 2.07 9.15 25.86
C THR A 187 1.01 10.03 25.24
N ASP A 188 -0.11 9.42 24.89
CA ASP A 188 -1.31 10.15 24.51
C ASP A 188 -1.97 10.81 25.74
N LEU A 189 -3.08 11.49 25.50
CA LEU A 189 -3.82 12.21 26.55
C LEU A 189 -4.48 11.29 27.61
N GLU A 190 -4.52 9.98 27.37
CA GLU A 190 -5.01 8.98 28.33
C GLU A 190 -3.86 8.23 29.04
N GLY A 191 -2.61 8.58 28.72
CA GLY A 191 -1.42 7.92 29.27
C GLY A 191 -1.04 6.63 28.55
N ASN A 192 -1.69 6.26 27.45
CA ASN A 192 -1.27 5.13 26.63
C ASN A 192 -0.05 5.52 25.78
N PRO A 193 0.85 4.59 25.42
CA PRO A 193 1.98 4.93 24.57
C PRO A 193 1.52 5.48 23.20
N GLY A 194 2.21 6.48 22.64
CA GLY A 194 1.89 7.06 21.33
C GLY A 194 1.24 8.44 21.40
N PHE A 195 0.29 8.73 20.51
CA PHE A 195 -0.41 10.01 20.43
C PHE A 195 -1.93 9.86 20.26
N SER A 196 -2.67 10.89 20.66
CA SER A 196 -4.10 11.06 20.37
C SER A 196 -4.30 11.71 19.00
N VAL A 197 -5.30 11.27 18.25
CA VAL A 197 -5.74 11.88 16.98
C VAL A 197 -7.16 12.38 17.13
N PHE A 198 -7.35 13.65 16.79
CA PHE A 198 -8.67 14.27 16.68
C PHE A 198 -8.91 14.73 15.25
N ILE A 199 -10.07 14.39 14.70
CA ILE A 199 -10.52 14.92 13.40
C ILE A 199 -11.79 15.73 13.61
N ARG A 200 -11.74 16.99 13.18
CA ARG A 200 -12.82 17.96 13.35
C ARG A 200 -13.32 18.44 12.00
N GLU A 201 -14.59 18.83 11.93
CA GLU A 201 -15.07 19.62 10.80
C GLU A 201 -14.33 20.97 10.74
N ASN A 202 -14.45 21.68 9.61
CA ASN A 202 -13.73 22.95 9.41
C ASN A 202 -14.12 24.00 10.47
N ASP A 203 -15.30 23.89 11.07
CA ASP A 203 -15.63 24.54 12.33
C ASP A 203 -15.10 23.70 13.50
N THR A 204 -14.03 24.17 14.14
CA THR A 204 -13.23 23.45 15.17
C THR A 204 -13.99 22.90 16.39
N LYS A 205 -15.31 23.10 16.46
CA LYS A 205 -16.19 22.66 17.55
C LYS A 205 -16.68 21.21 17.39
N ASN A 206 -16.83 20.72 16.16
CA ASN A 206 -17.42 19.40 15.93
C ASN A 206 -16.36 18.32 15.78
N LEU A 207 -16.16 17.53 16.83
CA LEU A 207 -15.32 16.32 16.81
C LEU A 207 -16.05 15.20 16.08
N THR A 208 -15.42 14.66 15.05
CA THR A 208 -15.96 13.55 14.26
C THR A 208 -15.25 12.23 14.55
N VAL A 209 -13.97 12.29 14.94
CA VAL A 209 -13.16 11.11 15.25
C VAL A 209 -12.23 11.43 16.40
N THR A 210 -12.15 10.49 17.35
CA THR A 210 -11.16 10.47 18.43
C THR A 210 -10.49 9.10 18.44
N ARG A 211 -9.15 9.08 18.41
CA ARG A 211 -8.36 7.85 18.57
C ARG A 211 -7.24 8.07 19.57
N HIS A 212 -7.04 7.08 20.43
CA HIS A 212 -5.98 7.02 21.44
C HIS A 212 -5.05 5.83 21.12
N GLY A 213 -3.83 5.83 21.65
CA GLY A 213 -2.86 4.75 21.47
C GLY A 213 -2.31 4.63 20.03
N CYS A 214 -2.29 5.72 19.26
CA CYS A 214 -1.74 5.67 17.90
C CYS A 214 -0.21 5.60 17.97
N HIS A 215 0.37 4.46 17.61
CA HIS A 215 1.82 4.21 17.66
C HIS A 215 2.54 4.46 16.33
N THR A 216 1.79 4.59 15.23
CA THR A 216 2.37 4.65 13.88
C THR A 216 2.18 6.04 13.30
N SER A 217 3.26 6.65 12.79
CA SER A 217 3.19 7.91 12.02
C SER A 217 2.59 7.73 10.62
N SER A 218 2.08 6.54 10.28
CA SER A 218 1.50 6.20 8.98
C SER A 218 0.14 6.85 8.71
N TYR A 219 -0.27 7.84 9.51
CA TYR A 219 -1.43 8.64 9.18
C TYR A 219 -1.11 9.54 7.97
N SER A 220 -1.60 9.12 6.80
CA SER A 220 -1.59 9.92 5.58
C SER A 220 -2.95 10.60 5.44
N PRO A 221 -3.07 11.92 5.65
CA PRO A 221 -4.33 12.62 5.40
C PRO A 221 -4.66 12.70 3.90
N LEU A 222 -3.69 12.39 3.04
CA LEU A 222 -3.84 12.38 1.58
C LEU A 222 -4.58 11.12 1.14
N GLY A 223 -5.80 11.29 0.64
CA GLY A 223 -6.64 10.22 0.09
C GLY A 223 -7.59 9.54 1.08
N SER A 224 -7.58 9.95 2.35
CA SER A 224 -8.58 9.48 3.32
C SER A 224 -9.82 10.38 3.29
N ASN A 225 -10.98 9.79 3.01
CA ASN A 225 -12.27 10.47 3.17
C ASN A 225 -12.50 10.96 4.61
N GLU A 226 -11.85 10.32 5.59
CA GLU A 226 -11.98 10.66 7.00
C GLU A 226 -11.42 12.05 7.31
N SER A 227 -10.39 12.49 6.58
CA SER A 227 -9.65 13.73 6.81
C SER A 227 -9.79 14.76 5.69
N PHE A 228 -10.53 14.43 4.63
CA PHE A 228 -10.73 15.33 3.49
C PHE A 228 -11.49 16.59 3.93
N GLN A 229 -10.90 17.77 3.70
CA GLN A 229 -11.45 19.07 4.12
C GLN A 229 -11.83 19.13 5.60
N ARG A 230 -11.01 18.54 6.46
CA ARG A 230 -11.20 18.50 7.91
C ARG A 230 -9.91 18.90 8.63
N ASN A 231 -10.04 19.38 9.86
CA ASN A 231 -8.89 19.69 10.72
C ASN A 231 -8.43 18.41 11.41
N VAL A 232 -7.14 18.11 11.32
CA VAL A 232 -6.51 16.98 12.02
C VAL A 232 -5.56 17.51 13.08
N GLU A 233 -5.76 17.08 14.31
CA GLU A 233 -4.97 17.47 15.47
C GLU A 233 -4.33 16.21 16.07
N LEU A 234 -3.02 16.25 16.28
CA LEU A 234 -2.21 15.18 16.87
C LEU A 234 -1.66 15.70 18.20
N VAL A 235 -1.97 15.02 19.30
CA VAL A 235 -1.58 15.47 20.65
C VAL A 235 -0.88 14.35 21.40
N ALA A 236 0.27 14.65 21.98
CA ALA A 236 1.00 13.75 22.87
C ALA A 236 1.87 14.54 23.84
N ASP A 237 2.14 13.95 24.99
CA ASP A 237 3.14 14.40 25.94
C ASP A 237 4.46 13.65 25.69
N PHE A 238 5.55 14.40 25.55
CA PHE A 238 6.88 13.86 25.35
C PHE A 238 7.67 13.91 26.67
N TYR A 239 8.17 12.74 27.08
CA TYR A 239 9.02 12.56 28.25
C TYR A 239 10.44 12.24 27.78
N PRO A 240 11.38 13.20 27.82
CA PRO A 240 12.77 12.94 27.46
C PRO A 240 13.40 11.94 28.43
N SER A 241 14.29 11.08 27.91
CA SER A 241 15.12 10.12 28.66
C SER A 241 16.37 10.75 29.25
#